data_AF-A0A7J4UQT8-F1
#
_entry.id   AF-A0A7J4UQT8-F1
#
_cell.length_a   1.000
_cell.length_b   1.000
_cell.length_c   1.000
_cell.angle_alpha   90.00
_cell.angle_beta   90.00
_cell.angle_gamma   90.00
#
_symmetry.space_group_name_H-M   'P 1'
#
loop_
_entity.id
_entity.type
_entity.pdbx_description
1 polymer ?
#
loop_
_entity_poly.entity_id
_entity_poly.type
_entity_poly.pdbx_seq_one_letter_code
_entity_poly.pdbx_strand_id
1 'polypeptide(L)' 'HARWIVFPVHEGNTLTWHEFSAKNRVAHSTKKRLLLGVVDAENDVTYYEVKWMRP' A
#
# COMPACT_ATOMS: atom_id res chain seq x y z
N HIS A 1 12.39 -4.28 -14.23
CA HIS A 1 12.28 -3.67 -12.88
C HIS A 1 10.99 -4.12 -12.19
N ALA A 2 10.97 -4.18 -10.85
CA ALA A 2 9.78 -4.57 -10.08
C ALA A 2 8.58 -3.66 -10.32
N ARG A 3 7.36 -4.25 -10.40
CA ARG A 3 6.09 -3.56 -10.68
C ARG A 3 5.50 -2.85 -9.46
N TRP A 4 5.75 -3.36 -8.25
CA TRP A 4 5.17 -2.86 -7.00
C TRP A 4 6.22 -2.45 -5.96
N ILE A 5 5.81 -1.59 -5.03
CA ILE A 5 6.39 -1.44 -3.70
C ILE A 5 5.33 -1.89 -2.71
N VAL A 6 5.70 -2.80 -1.81
CA VAL A 6 4.79 -3.38 -0.83
C VAL A 6 4.97 -2.69 0.52
N PHE A 7 3.87 -2.26 1.14
CA PHE A 7 3.86 -1.84 2.54
C PHE A 7 2.95 -2.77 3.35
N PRO A 8 3.49 -3.50 4.34
CA PRO A 8 2.68 -4.30 5.24
C PRO A 8 1.95 -3.41 6.24
N VAL A 9 0.68 -3.72 6.51
CA VAL A 9 -0.14 -3.09 7.53
C VAL A 9 -0.91 -4.18 8.27
N HIS A 10 -1.14 -3.99 9.56
CA HIS A 10 -1.97 -4.90 10.34
C HIS A 10 -3.43 -4.43 10.26
N GLU A 11 -4.39 -5.34 10.13
CA GLU A 11 -5.82 -4.99 10.02
C GLU A 11 -6.33 -4.18 11.23
N GLY A 12 -5.80 -4.48 12.42
CA GLY A 12 -6.13 -3.80 13.66
C GLY A 12 -5.49 -2.41 13.83
N ASN A 13 -4.58 -2.01 12.95
CA ASN A 13 -3.92 -0.71 13.04
C ASN A 13 -4.73 0.37 12.31
N THR A 14 -4.89 1.52 12.96
CA THR A 14 -5.46 2.68 12.28
C THR A 14 -4.41 3.27 11.33
N LEU A 15 -4.72 3.29 10.03
CA LEU A 15 -3.92 3.97 9.02
C LEU A 15 -4.58 5.30 8.67
N THR A 16 -3.89 6.42 8.92
CA THR A 16 -4.42 7.73 8.54
C THR A 16 -4.32 7.97 7.03
N TRP A 17 -5.20 8.83 6.50
CA TRP A 17 -5.14 9.26 5.10
C TRP A 17 -3.81 9.93 4.74
N HIS A 18 -3.18 10.62 5.70
CA HIS A 18 -1.87 11.24 5.50
C HIS A 18 -0.78 10.18 5.32
N GLU A 19 -0.75 9.15 6.15
CA GLU A 19 0.20 8.04 6.02
C GLU A 19 -0.02 7.23 4.74
N PHE A 20 -1.28 6.99 4.36
CA PHE A 20 -1.62 6.35 3.10
C PHE A 20 -1.10 7.17 1.90
N SER A 21 -1.39 8.48 1.88
CA SER A 21 -0.94 9.38 0.82
C SER A 21 0.60 9.44 0.72
N ALA A 22 1.30 9.45 1.85
CA ALA A 22 2.76 9.41 1.89
C ALA A 22 3.33 8.13 1.26
N LYS A 23 2.77 6.94 1.61
CA LYS A 23 3.16 5.66 1.00
C LYS A 23 2.92 5.65 -0.51
N ASN A 24 1.77 6.18 -0.95
CA ASN A 24 1.44 6.28 -2.37
C ASN A 24 2.40 7.21 -3.12
N ARG A 25 2.81 8.34 -2.52
CA ARG A 25 3.82 9.25 -3.07
C ARG A 25 5.17 8.57 -3.26
N VAL A 26 5.62 7.75 -2.30
CA VAL A 26 6.86 6.98 -2.41
C VAL A 26 6.80 6.00 -3.59
N ALA A 27 5.72 5.23 -3.71
CA ALA A 27 5.51 4.33 -4.84
C ALA A 27 5.54 5.08 -6.19
N HIS A 28 4.83 6.20 -6.27
CA HIS A 28 4.80 7.04 -7.47
C HIS A 28 6.20 7.58 -7.82
N SER A 29 6.97 8.06 -6.85
CA SER A 29 8.30 8.66 -7.10
C SER A 29 9.28 7.69 -7.76
N THR A 30 9.13 6.40 -7.51
CA THR A 30 9.96 5.32 -8.06
C THR A 30 9.37 4.66 -9.30
N LYS A 31 8.29 5.23 -9.87
CA LYS A 31 7.54 4.71 -11.03
C LYS A 31 7.02 3.28 -10.81
N LYS A 32 6.60 2.97 -9.58
CA LYS A 32 6.01 1.68 -9.18
C LYS A 32 4.58 1.89 -8.69
N ARG A 33 3.81 0.79 -8.64
CA ARG A 33 2.47 0.81 -8.05
C ARG A 33 2.56 0.50 -6.56
N LEU A 34 1.70 1.12 -5.76
CA LEU A 34 1.59 0.80 -4.34
C LEU A 34 0.82 -0.53 -4.22
N LEU A 35 1.35 -1.47 -3.44
CA LEU A 35 0.66 -2.69 -3.02
C LEU A 35 0.57 -2.68 -1.49
N LEU A 36 -0.63 -2.61 -0.94
CA LEU A 36 -0.82 -2.76 0.49
C LEU A 36 -0.98 -4.25 0.81
N GLY A 37 -0.15 -4.76 1.72
CA GLY A 37 -0.32 -6.10 2.28
C GLY A 37 -0.95 -5.99 3.65
N VAL A 38 -2.24 -6.30 3.76
CA VAL A 38 -2.97 -6.28 5.03
C VAL A 38 -2.84 -7.66 5.67
N VAL A 39 -2.24 -7.72 6.85
CA VAL A 39 -2.09 -8.94 7.65
C VAL A 39 -3.19 -8.95 8.71
N ASP A 40 -3.94 -10.04 8.77
CA ASP A 40 -4.96 -10.24 9.80
C ASP A 40 -4.40 -10.94 11.06
N ALA A 41 -5.26 -11.09 12.08
CA ALA A 41 -4.90 -11.75 13.33
C ALA A 41 -4.50 -13.24 13.17
N GLU A 42 -4.91 -13.89 12.08
CA GLU A 42 -4.59 -15.28 11.77
C GLU A 42 -3.28 -15.41 10.95
N ASN A 43 -2.62 -14.29 10.65
CA ASN A 43 -1.45 -14.13 9.78
C ASN A 43 -1.73 -14.39 8.29
N ASP A 44 -2.98 -14.38 7.86
CA ASP A 44 -3.33 -14.38 6.46
C ASP A 44 -3.11 -12.97 5.87
N VAL A 45 -2.71 -12.93 4.59
CA VAL A 45 -2.29 -11.68 3.94
C VAL A 45 -3.16 -11.40 2.72
N THR A 46 -3.87 -10.27 2.76
CA THR A 46 -4.66 -9.75 1.65
C THR A 46 -3.94 -8.59 0.97
N TYR A 47 -3.89 -8.60 -0.37
CA TYR A 47 -3.18 -7.59 -1.15
C TYR A 47 -4.11 -6.65 -1.90
N TYR A 48 -3.90 -5.33 -1.75
CA TYR A 48 -4.62 -4.29 -2.49
C TYR A 48 -3.67 -3.48 -3.38
N GLU A 49 -3.88 -3.52 -4.69
CA GLU A 49 -3.14 -2.67 -5.63
C GLU A 49 -3.78 -1.30 -5.73
N VAL A 50 -2.99 -0.25 -5.48
CA VAL A 50 -3.43 1.14 -5.59
C VAL A 50 -2.80 1.76 -6.84
N LYS A 51 -3.66 2.26 -7.72
CA LYS A 51 -3.28 3.00 -8.93
C LYS A 51 -3.72 4.45 -8.81
N TRP A 52 -2.77 5.38 -8.97
CA TRP A 52 -3.10 6.79 -9.13
C TRP A 52 -3.87 6.97 -10.45
N MET A 53 -5.07 7.54 -10.38
CA MET A 53 -5.85 7.90 -11.55
C MET A 53 -5.90 9.42 -11.68
N ARG A 54 -5.67 9.93 -12.89
CA ARG A 54 -6.04 11.30 -13.25
C ARG A 54 -7.42 11.20 -13.89
N PRO A 55 -8.43 11.93 -13.40
CA PRO A 55 -9.77 11.94 -13.99
C PRO A 55 -9.75 12.48 -15.42
#